data_AF-A0A5P3VH13-F1
#
_entry.id   AF-A0A5P3VH13-F1
#
_cell.length_a   1.000
_cell.length_b   1.000
_cell.length_c   1.000
_cell.angle_alpha   90.00
_cell.angle_beta   90.00
_cell.angle_gamma   90.00
#
_symmetry.space_group_name_H-M   'P 1'
#
loop_
_entity.id
_entity.type
_entity.pdbx_description
1 polymer ?
#
loop_
_entity_poly.entity_id
_entity_poly.type
_entity_poly.pdbx_seq_one_letter_code
_entity_poly.pdbx_strand_id
1 'polypeptide(L)'
;MVADLLAHLYRVREAGYSQWYACCPACLEPARTLLIRTDSDGFTLIHCHNGCPPCLIVRALGLPLGVLFPRRPRRRHACAPGWWREPPRYACTPRPMGEQ
;
A
#
# COMPACT_ATOMS: atom_id res chain seq x y z
N MET A 1 -14.16 3.61 7.32
CA MET A 1 -14.57 3.57 5.89
C MET A 1 -13.82 4.68 5.16
N VAL A 2 -13.49 4.53 3.87
CA VAL A 2 -12.73 5.55 3.11
C VAL A 2 -13.38 6.93 3.13
N ALA A 3 -14.71 7.01 3.21
CA ALA A 3 -15.43 8.28 3.38
C ALA A 3 -14.98 9.08 4.62
N ASP A 4 -14.65 8.39 5.72
CA ASP A 4 -14.16 9.03 6.95
C ASP A 4 -12.75 9.63 6.74
N LEU A 5 -11.91 8.94 5.97
CA LEU A 5 -10.59 9.46 5.57
C LEU A 5 -10.73 10.71 4.69
N LEU A 6 -11.65 10.68 3.72
CA LEU A 6 -11.89 11.79 2.79
C LEU A 6 -12.48 13.02 3.49
N ALA A 7 -13.29 12.84 4.53
CA ALA A 7 -13.86 13.94 5.30
C ALA A 7 -12.80 14.78 6.05
N HIS A 8 -11.69 14.15 6.45
CA HIS A 8 -10.60 14.82 7.17
C HIS A 8 -9.56 15.46 6.24
N LEU A 9 -9.69 15.26 4.92
CA LEU A 9 -8.72 15.71 3.94
C LEU A 9 -9.16 17.00 3.25
N TYR A 10 -8.20 17.87 2.99
CA TYR A 10 -8.45 19.13 2.29
C TYR A 10 -8.32 18.99 0.77
N ARG A 11 -9.14 19.73 0.01
CA ARG A 11 -9.15 19.78 -1.46
C ARG A 11 -9.21 18.40 -2.12
N VAL A 12 -10.13 17.56 -1.64
CA VAL A 12 -10.40 16.26 -2.25
C VAL A 12 -10.98 16.45 -3.65
N ARG A 13 -10.40 15.77 -4.64
CA ARG A 13 -10.86 15.70 -6.02
C ARG A 13 -10.94 14.25 -6.45
N GLU A 14 -12.05 13.86 -7.05
CA GLU A 14 -12.23 12.52 -7.59
C GLU A 14 -11.51 12.41 -8.94
N ALA A 15 -10.71 11.36 -9.10
CA ALA A 15 -9.86 11.15 -10.28
C ALA A 15 -10.31 9.97 -11.15
N GLY A 16 -11.23 9.14 -10.65
CA GLY A 16 -11.72 7.95 -11.34
C GLY A 16 -12.32 6.93 -10.38
N TYR A 17 -12.50 5.70 -10.87
CA TYR A 17 -13.12 4.62 -10.10
C TYR A 17 -12.27 4.28 -8.86
N SER A 18 -12.77 4.63 -7.69
CA SER A 18 -12.11 4.43 -6.39
C SER A 18 -10.73 5.12 -6.27
N GLN A 19 -10.56 6.29 -6.90
CA GLN A 19 -9.33 7.08 -6.82
C GLN A 19 -9.62 8.55 -6.51
N TRP A 20 -8.88 9.12 -5.57
CA TRP A 20 -9.00 10.49 -5.12
C TRP A 20 -7.63 11.15 -5.04
N TYR A 21 -7.57 12.43 -5.39
CA TYR A 21 -6.47 13.32 -5.06
C TYR A 21 -6.86 14.20 -3.88
N ALA A 22 -5.96 14.40 -2.94
CA ALA A 22 -6.17 15.28 -1.79
C ALA A 22 -4.91 16.08 -1.49
N CYS A 23 -5.01 17.10 -0.64
CA CYS A 23 -3.84 17.75 -0.07
C CYS A 23 -3.28 16.91 1.08
N CYS A 24 -1.98 16.65 1.05
CA CYS A 24 -1.26 15.98 2.13
C CYS A 24 -1.18 16.91 3.35
N PRO A 25 -1.67 16.51 4.54
CA PRO A 25 -1.57 17.31 5.76
C PRO A 25 -0.15 17.34 6.36
N ALA A 26 0.71 16.41 5.94
CA ALA A 26 2.05 16.22 6.48
C ALA A 26 3.14 17.07 5.81
N CYS A 27 2.91 17.52 4.58
CA CYS A 27 3.93 18.25 3.83
C CYS A 27 3.60 19.76 3.87
N LEU A 28 4.57 20.60 4.22
CA LEU A 28 4.43 22.06 4.22
C LEU A 28 4.61 22.71 2.83
N GLU A 29 4.95 21.91 1.82
CA GLU A 29 5.22 22.37 0.47
C GLU A 29 3.95 22.73 -0.33
N PRO A 30 4.03 23.67 -1.28
CA PRO A 30 2.88 24.12 -2.08
C PRO A 30 2.31 23.00 -2.97
N ALA A 31 3.14 22.04 -3.38
CA ALA A 31 2.77 20.92 -4.23
C ALA A 31 2.37 19.66 -3.42
N ARG A 32 1.62 19.81 -2.32
CA ARG A 32 1.24 18.73 -1.39
C ARG A 32 0.20 17.74 -1.94
N THR A 33 0.45 17.09 -3.08
CA THR A 33 -0.50 16.15 -3.69
C THR A 33 -0.41 14.75 -3.07
N LEU A 34 -1.53 14.28 -2.56
CA LEU A 34 -1.74 12.93 -2.04
C LEU A 34 -2.68 12.17 -2.98
N LEU A 35 -2.23 11.05 -3.52
CA LEU A 35 -3.07 10.10 -4.24
C LEU A 35 -3.59 9.05 -3.25
N ILE A 36 -4.89 8.83 -3.30
CA ILE A 36 -5.60 7.83 -2.49
C ILE A 36 -6.32 6.91 -3.46
N ARG A 37 -6.11 5.60 -3.32
CA ARG A 37 -6.81 4.59 -4.11
C ARG A 37 -7.40 3.54 -3.20
N THR A 38 -8.61 3.11 -3.51
CA THR A 38 -9.23 1.97 -2.84
C THR A 38 -9.33 0.82 -3.83
N ASP A 39 -8.86 -0.33 -3.39
CA ASP A 39 -8.93 -1.57 -4.14
C ASP A 39 -10.24 -2.31 -3.86
N SER A 40 -10.66 -3.16 -4.79
CA SER A 40 -11.86 -4.00 -4.66
C SER A 40 -11.77 -4.98 -3.48
N ASP A 41 -10.55 -5.37 -3.08
CA ASP A 41 -10.29 -6.16 -1.86
C ASP A 41 -10.40 -5.33 -0.56
N GLY A 42 -10.68 -4.03 -0.66
CA GLY A 42 -10.88 -3.12 0.48
C GLY A 42 -9.60 -2.51 1.04
N PHE A 43 -8.47 -2.64 0.33
CA PHE A 43 -7.20 -2.00 0.69
C PHE A 43 -7.19 -0.54 0.26
N THR A 44 -6.69 0.34 1.13
CA THR A 44 -6.49 1.76 0.80
C THR A 44 -5.01 2.03 0.61
N LEU A 45 -4.62 2.35 -0.63
CA LEU A 45 -3.27 2.79 -0.97
C LEU A 45 -3.21 4.32 -0.86
N ILE A 46 -2.22 4.81 -0.12
CA ILE A 46 -1.89 6.23 -0.06
C ILE A 46 -0.49 6.47 -0.63
N HIS A 47 -0.36 7.44 -1.52
CA HIS A 47 0.92 7.79 -2.13
C HIS A 47 1.07 9.31 -2.18
N CYS A 48 2.09 9.83 -1.49
CA CYS A 48 2.43 11.24 -1.54
C CYS A 48 3.53 11.48 -2.57
N HIS A 49 3.28 12.40 -3.50
CA HIS A 49 4.24 12.73 -4.56
C HIS A 49 5.49 13.48 -4.03
N ASN A 50 5.44 14.01 -2.80
CA ASN A 50 6.56 14.71 -2.16
C ASN A 50 7.44 13.78 -1.30
N GLY A 51 7.17 12.47 -1.27
CA GLY A 51 7.96 11.51 -0.50
C GLY A 51 7.63 11.44 1.00
N CYS A 52 6.54 12.07 1.46
CA CYS A 52 6.08 11.97 2.85
C CYS A 52 5.70 10.50 3.16
N PRO A 53 6.21 9.89 4.24
CA PRO A 53 5.94 8.50 4.55
C PRO A 53 4.48 8.31 4.98
N PRO A 54 3.83 7.20 4.58
CA PRO A 54 2.42 6.96 4.85
C PRO A 54 2.09 7.05 6.34
N CYS A 55 2.95 6.50 7.21
CA CYS A 55 2.79 6.57 8.67
C CYS A 55 2.62 7.99 9.21
N LEU A 56 3.34 8.97 8.65
CA LEU A 56 3.29 10.36 9.10
C LEU A 56 2.00 11.03 8.64
N ILE A 57 1.48 10.65 7.47
CA ILE A 57 0.20 11.12 6.93
C ILE A 57 -0.96 10.63 7.81
N VAL A 58 -1.01 9.33 8.13
CA VAL A 58 -2.07 8.77 9.00
C VAL A 58 -1.98 9.37 10.41
N ARG A 59 -0.76 9.56 10.94
CA ARG A 59 -0.53 10.20 12.24
C ARG A 59 -0.98 11.67 12.24
N ALA A 60 -0.75 12.42 11.16
CA ALA A 60 -1.23 13.78 11.01
C ALA A 60 -2.77 13.86 10.93
N LEU A 61 -3.42 12.81 10.42
CA LEU A 61 -4.88 12.66 10.42
C LEU A 61 -5.43 12.11 11.75
N GLY A 62 -4.57 11.76 12.72
CA GLY A 62 -4.99 11.15 13.99
C GLY A 62 -5.52 9.71 13.84
N LEU A 63 -5.22 9.04 12.73
CA LEU A 63 -5.74 7.72 12.41
C LEU A 63 -4.66 6.63 12.57
N PRO A 64 -5.03 5.43 13.04
CA PRO A 64 -4.10 4.31 13.13
C PRO A 64 -3.77 3.75 11.75
N LEU A 65 -2.54 3.27 11.55
CA LEU A 65 -2.08 2.66 10.29
C LEU A 65 -2.98 1.49 9.82
N GLY A 66 -3.62 0.80 10.76
CA GLY A 66 -4.57 -0.28 10.49
C GLY A 66 -5.79 0.13 9.68
N VAL A 67 -6.07 1.43 9.50
CA VAL A 67 -7.16 1.90 8.63
C VAL A 67 -6.89 1.62 7.14
N LEU A 68 -5.61 1.52 6.75
CA LEU A 68 -5.21 1.27 5.36
C LEU A 68 -5.38 -0.19 4.95
N PHE A 69 -5.37 -1.09 5.94
CA PHE A 69 -5.34 -2.53 5.73
C PHE A 69 -6.63 -3.15 6.28
N PRO A 70 -7.51 -3.69 5.41
CA PRO A 70 -8.67 -4.42 5.88
C PRO A 70 -8.23 -5.64 6.70
N ARG A 71 -9.00 -5.97 7.75
CA ARG A 71 -8.76 -7.15 8.60
C ARG A 71 -8.87 -8.49 7.86
N ARG A 72 -9.34 -8.49 6.60
CA ARG A 72 -9.39 -9.71 5.80
C ARG A 72 -7.98 -10.03 5.29
N PRO A 73 -7.45 -11.22 5.60
CA PRO A 73 -6.20 -11.65 4.99
C PRO A 73 -6.42 -11.68 3.47
N ARG A 74 -5.45 -11.16 2.71
CA ARG A 74 -5.36 -11.45 1.28
C ARG A 74 -5.62 -12.94 1.11
N ARG A 75 -6.45 -13.32 0.14
CA ARG A 75 -6.45 -14.71 -0.34
C ARG A 75 -5.03 -14.99 -0.81
N ARG A 76 -4.18 -15.52 0.08
CA ARG A 76 -2.99 -16.23 -0.34
C ARG A 76 -3.52 -17.23 -1.35
N HIS A 77 -3.03 -17.18 -2.58
CA HIS A 77 -3.40 -18.15 -3.59
C HIS A 77 -3.32 -19.53 -2.91
N ALA A 78 -4.47 -20.17 -2.70
CA ALA A 78 -4.55 -21.37 -1.88
C ALA A 78 -3.71 -22.52 -2.47
N CYS A 79 -3.38 -22.38 -3.76
CA CYS A 79 -2.36 -23.12 -4.45
C CYS A 79 -1.39 -22.11 -5.05
N ALA A 80 -0.09 -22.24 -4.78
CA ALA A 80 0.91 -21.58 -5.62
C ALA A 80 0.62 -22.00 -7.07
N PRO A 81 0.61 -21.09 -8.05
CA PRO A 81 0.31 -21.46 -9.41
C PRO A 81 1.29 -22.56 -9.85
N GLY A 82 0.83 -23.56 -10.61
CA GLY A 82 1.52 -24.86 -10.76
C GLY A 82 2.99 -24.82 -11.22
N TRP A 83 3.46 -23.67 -11.73
CA TRP A 83 4.85 -23.37 -12.07
C TRP A 83 5.76 -23.06 -10.86
N TRP A 84 5.21 -22.93 -9.64
CA TRP A 84 5.95 -22.83 -8.35
C TRP A 84 6.16 -24.18 -7.67
N ARG A 85 5.88 -25.31 -8.33
CA ARG A 85 6.24 -26.64 -7.78
C ARG A 85 7.74 -26.90 -7.80
N GLU A 86 8.48 -26.24 -8.69
CA GLU A 86 9.93 -26.25 -8.66
C GLU A 86 10.43 -25.27 -7.60
N PRO A 87 11.32 -25.70 -6.70
CA PRO A 87 11.97 -24.78 -5.77
C PRO A 87 12.74 -23.72 -6.58
N PRO A 88 12.82 -22.47 -6.11
CA PRO A 88 13.54 -21.42 -6.82
C PRO A 88 14.97 -21.88 -7.11
N ARG A 89 15.56 -21.50 -8.26
CA ARG A 89 16.90 -21.98 -8.70
C ARG A 89 18.01 -21.79 -7.66
N TYR A 90 17.86 -20.85 -6.71
CA TYR A 90 18.81 -20.62 -5.62
C TYR A 90 18.64 -21.54 -4.41
N ALA A 91 17.58 -22.36 -4.36
CA ALA A 91 17.35 -23.35 -3.31
C ALA A 91 18.18 -24.63 -3.51
N CYS A 92 18.84 -24.79 -4.67
CA CYS A 92 19.96 -25.72 -4.78
C CYS A 92 21.05 -25.20 -3.84
N THR A 93 21.26 -25.89 -2.71
CA THR A 93 22.45 -25.69 -1.89
C THR A 93 23.66 -25.74 -2.81
N PRO A 94 24.54 -24.72 -2.86
CA PRO A 94 25.74 -24.83 -3.66
C PRO A 94 26.48 -26.09 -3.20
N ARG A 95 26.78 -27.01 -4.12
CA ARG A 95 27.63 -28.15 -3.81
C ARG A 95 28.92 -27.59 -3.19
N PRO A 96 29.34 -28.06 -2.00
CA PRO A 96 30.62 -27.64 -1.46
C PRO A 96 31.71 -27.98 -2.49
N MET A 97 32.57 -27.00 -2.76
CA MET A 97 33.65 -27.13 -3.73
C MET A 97 34.75 -27.98 -3.09
N GLY A 98 34.71 -29.29 -3.30
CA GLY A 98 35.79 -30.20 -2.95
C GLY A 98 35.34 -31.46 -2.22
N GLU A 99 34.89 -32.45 -2.97
CA GLU A 99 35.12 -33.86 -2.65
C GLU A 99 35.52 -34.53 -3.98
N GLN A 100 36.81 -34.91 -4.07
CA GLN A 100 37.36 -35.82 -5.09
C GLN A 100 37.25 -37.24 -4.55
#